data_AF-D5EG88-F1
#
_entry.id   AF-D5EG88-F1
#
_cell.length_a   1.000
_cell.length_b   1.000
_cell.length_c   1.000
_cell.angle_alpha   90.00
_cell.angle_beta   90.00
_cell.angle_gamma   90.00
#
_symmetry.space_group_name_H-M   'P 1'
#
loop_
_entity.id
_entity.type
_entity.pdbx_description
1 polymer ?
#
loop_
_entity_poly.entity_id
_entity_poly.type
_entity_poly.pdbx_seq_one_letter_code
_entity_poly.pdbx_strand_id
1 'polypeptide(L)'
;MVDMSFLDKSMDLWTYWGFEPWSYKQMKGVSRKITFVKDSFLGEVGRYYAYDYVVWAHQGVRDAADIFSTWKPLPDVMTQRFLFIEQIPTFKKKVKTFFWGFRGFLEVYSYVPGAVWDPKIKDLAPLVNKAKDMVNSQTWG
;
A
#
# COMPACT_ATOMS: atom_id res chain seq x y z
N MET A 1 -17.16 8.66 -3.05
CA MET A 1 -15.83 8.88 -3.66
C MET A 1 -14.91 9.30 -2.55
N VAL A 2 -13.74 8.67 -2.44
CA VAL A 2 -12.71 9.07 -1.48
C VAL A 2 -11.61 9.74 -2.26
N ASP A 3 -11.27 10.95 -1.85
CA ASP A 3 -10.19 11.73 -2.43
C ASP A 3 -9.33 12.29 -1.30
N MET A 4 -8.15 11.71 -1.16
CA MET A 4 -7.09 12.11 -0.22
C MET A 4 -5.85 12.55 -1.01
N SER A 5 -6.02 13.08 -2.23
CA SER A 5 -4.93 13.52 -3.11
C SER A 5 -4.08 14.65 -2.53
N PHE A 6 -4.45 15.22 -1.38
CA PHE A 6 -3.52 16.07 -0.62
C PHE A 6 -2.21 15.34 -0.27
N LEU A 7 -2.21 14.00 -0.19
CA LEU A 7 -1.02 13.17 -0.01
C LEU A 7 -0.02 13.25 -1.18
N ASP A 8 -0.46 13.71 -2.37
CA ASP A 8 0.44 13.97 -3.50
C ASP A 8 1.41 15.14 -3.19
N LYS A 9 1.03 16.06 -2.29
CA LYS A 9 1.86 17.21 -1.91
C LYS A 9 3.13 16.82 -1.16
N SER A 10 3.22 15.59 -0.64
CA SER A 10 4.41 15.06 0.03
C SER A 10 5.18 14.06 -0.85
N MET A 11 5.21 14.26 -2.18
CA MET A 11 5.89 13.34 -3.11
C MET A 11 7.38 13.14 -2.82
N ASP A 12 8.06 14.13 -2.23
CA ASP A 12 9.46 14.00 -1.81
C ASP A 12 9.63 12.91 -0.74
N LEU A 13 8.67 12.79 0.19
CA LEU A 13 8.66 11.71 1.18
C LEU A 13 8.47 10.35 0.50
N TRP A 14 7.51 10.26 -0.41
CA TRP A 14 7.20 9.02 -1.12
C TRP A 14 8.41 8.55 -1.93
N THR A 15 8.99 9.44 -2.74
CA THR A 15 10.19 9.18 -3.54
C THR A 15 11.37 8.76 -2.66
N TYR A 16 11.60 9.43 -1.53
CA TYR A 16 12.65 9.05 -0.58
C TYR A 16 12.50 7.61 -0.07
N TRP A 17 11.26 7.14 0.09
CA TRP A 17 10.94 5.76 0.49
C TRP A 17 10.78 4.77 -0.67
N GLY A 18 11.22 5.17 -1.88
CA GLY A 18 11.23 4.34 -3.08
C GLY A 18 9.86 4.15 -3.73
N PHE A 19 8.90 5.01 -3.42
CA PHE A 19 7.60 5.02 -4.07
C PHE A 19 7.61 5.85 -5.35
N GLU A 20 6.87 5.38 -6.34
CA GLU A 20 6.63 6.05 -7.62
C GLU A 20 5.13 6.30 -7.81
N PRO A 21 4.73 7.35 -8.55
CA PRO A 21 3.33 7.59 -8.90
C PRO A 21 2.68 6.37 -9.52
N TRP A 22 1.48 6.04 -9.06
CA TRP A 22 0.74 4.88 -9.53
C TRP A 22 -0.70 5.26 -9.87
N SER A 23 -1.21 4.67 -10.95
CA SER A 23 -2.62 4.79 -11.31
C SER A 23 -3.13 3.50 -11.94
N TYR A 24 -4.41 3.23 -11.73
CA TYR A 24 -5.11 2.11 -12.37
C TYR A 24 -6.59 2.45 -12.47
N LYS A 25 -7.13 2.48 -13.70
CA LYS A 25 -8.46 3.02 -13.97
C LYS A 25 -8.57 4.45 -13.41
N GLN A 26 -9.54 4.70 -12.53
CA GLN A 26 -9.74 6.00 -11.86
C GLN A 26 -9.02 6.09 -10.51
N MET A 27 -8.31 5.02 -10.09
CA MET A 27 -7.57 5.03 -8.84
C MET A 27 -6.22 5.72 -9.02
N LYS A 28 -5.81 6.48 -8.00
CA LYS A 28 -4.49 7.11 -7.93
C LYS A 28 -3.85 6.90 -6.57
N GLY A 29 -2.53 6.92 -6.59
CA GLY A 29 -1.72 6.63 -5.43
C GLY A 29 -0.25 6.62 -5.75
N VAL A 30 0.50 5.88 -4.94
CA VAL A 30 1.89 5.53 -5.20
C VAL A 30 2.10 4.04 -5.01
N SER A 31 3.17 3.54 -5.61
CA SER A 31 3.55 2.13 -5.46
C SER A 31 5.05 1.94 -5.37
N ARG A 32 5.48 0.85 -4.73
CA ARG A 32 6.90 0.47 -4.66
C ARG A 32 7.09 -1.04 -4.68
N LYS A 33 8.24 -1.48 -5.18
CA LYS A 33 8.73 -2.85 -5.01
C LYS A 33 9.77 -2.87 -3.89
N ILE A 34 9.53 -3.66 -2.85
CA ILE A 34 10.49 -3.90 -1.76
C ILE A 34 11.15 -5.26 -1.95
N THR A 35 12.45 -5.33 -1.66
CA THR A 35 13.17 -6.60 -1.51
C THR A 35 13.29 -6.95 -0.05
N PHE A 36 12.81 -8.13 0.32
CA PHE A 36 13.09 -8.73 1.61
C PHE A 36 14.15 -9.79 1.44
N VAL A 37 15.24 -9.63 2.19
CA VAL A 37 16.31 -10.60 2.27
C VAL A 37 16.21 -11.27 3.64
N LYS A 38 16.11 -12.59 3.64
CA LYS A 38 16.19 -13.40 4.84
C LYS A 38 17.62 -13.91 4.95
N ASP A 39 18.40 -13.32 5.85
CA ASP A 39 19.79 -13.71 6.09
C ASP A 39 19.92 -14.69 7.27
N SER A 40 20.96 -15.51 7.21
CA SER A 40 21.43 -16.36 8.31
C SER A 40 22.93 -16.18 8.51
N PHE A 41 23.47 -16.79 9.58
CA PHE A 41 24.90 -16.78 9.87
C PHE A 41 25.77 -17.38 8.74
N LEU A 42 25.19 -18.17 7.83
CA LEU A 42 25.86 -18.79 6.68
C LEU A 42 25.60 -18.04 5.34
N GLY A 43 24.91 -16.91 5.37
CA GLY A 43 24.55 -16.11 4.19
C GLY A 43 23.04 -16.00 3.93
N GLU A 44 22.68 -15.42 2.79
CA GLU A 44 21.29 -15.20 2.34
C GLU A 44 20.57 -16.54 2.16
N VAL A 45 19.50 -16.75 2.93
CA VAL A 45 18.65 -17.95 2.92
C VAL A 45 17.51 -17.82 1.91
N GLY A 46 17.10 -16.58 1.60
CA GLY A 46 16.09 -16.35 0.58
C GLY A 46 15.80 -14.89 0.32
N ARG A 47 15.51 -14.60 -0.95
CA ARG A 47 15.02 -13.31 -1.42
C ARG A 47 13.55 -13.42 -1.79
N TYR A 48 12.74 -12.48 -1.34
CA TYR A 48 11.38 -12.35 -1.85
C TYR A 48 11.02 -10.88 -2.03
N TYR A 49 10.19 -10.60 -3.02
CA TYR A 49 9.72 -9.25 -3.26
C TYR A 49 8.32 -9.06 -2.68
N ALA A 50 8.07 -7.87 -2.16
CA ALA A 50 6.71 -7.37 -1.95
C ALA A 50 6.46 -6.18 -2.87
N TYR A 51 5.20 -5.97 -3.22
CA TYR A 51 4.77 -4.80 -3.98
C TYR A 51 3.69 -4.07 -3.20
N ASP A 52 3.95 -2.83 -2.83
CA ASP A 52 3.04 -2.03 -2.05
C ASP A 52 2.36 -0.99 -2.93
N TYR A 53 1.09 -0.75 -2.68
CA TYR A 53 0.28 0.29 -3.29
C TYR A 53 -0.39 1.07 -2.17
N VAL A 54 -0.19 2.38 -2.12
CA VAL A 54 -0.93 3.31 -1.25
C VAL A 54 -1.89 4.07 -2.14
N VAL A 55 -3.19 3.89 -1.97
CA VAL A 55 -4.23 4.40 -2.86
C VAL A 55 -5.05 5.46 -2.14
N TRP A 56 -5.09 6.68 -2.66
CA TRP A 56 -5.76 7.83 -2.02
C TRP A 56 -6.88 8.47 -2.84
N ALA A 57 -6.97 8.20 -4.14
CA ALA A 57 -8.15 8.52 -4.92
C ALA A 57 -8.82 7.22 -5.36
N HIS A 58 -10.06 6.96 -4.94
CA HIS A 58 -10.79 5.72 -5.25
C HIS A 58 -12.30 5.80 -4.95
N GLN A 59 -13.04 4.78 -5.39
CA GLN A 59 -14.47 4.57 -5.11
C GLN A 59 -14.74 3.65 -3.90
N GLY A 60 -13.75 3.47 -3.02
CA GLY A 60 -13.89 2.77 -1.74
C GLY A 60 -14.06 1.26 -1.93
N VAL A 61 -15.04 0.66 -1.27
CA VAL A 61 -15.31 -0.79 -1.31
C VAL A 61 -15.44 -1.33 -2.74
N ARG A 62 -16.00 -0.55 -3.67
CA ARG A 62 -16.14 -0.94 -5.08
C ARG A 62 -14.79 -1.20 -5.74
N ASP A 63 -13.88 -0.25 -5.63
CA ASP A 63 -12.54 -0.34 -6.22
C ASP A 63 -11.68 -1.38 -5.48
N ALA A 64 -11.80 -1.47 -4.15
CA ALA A 64 -11.15 -2.51 -3.37
C ALA A 64 -11.62 -3.92 -3.78
N ALA A 65 -12.91 -4.10 -4.09
CA ALA A 65 -13.45 -5.36 -4.60
C ALA A 65 -13.01 -5.65 -6.04
N ASP A 66 -12.91 -4.64 -6.90
CA ASP A 66 -12.39 -4.76 -8.26
C ASP A 66 -10.91 -5.19 -8.26
N ILE A 67 -10.06 -4.55 -7.46
CA ILE A 67 -8.67 -4.99 -7.23
C ILE A 67 -8.67 -6.42 -6.70
N PHE A 68 -9.46 -6.72 -5.67
CA PHE A 68 -9.45 -8.05 -5.08
C PHE A 68 -9.88 -9.16 -6.07
N SER A 69 -10.78 -8.88 -7.00
CA SER A 69 -11.25 -9.86 -7.98
C SER A 69 -10.33 -9.97 -9.20
N THR A 70 -9.85 -8.84 -9.72
CA THR A 70 -9.20 -8.79 -11.04
C THR A 70 -7.67 -8.73 -11.00
N TRP A 71 -7.07 -8.31 -9.87
CA TRP A 71 -5.62 -8.15 -9.79
C TRP A 71 -4.90 -9.49 -9.91
N LYS A 72 -3.79 -9.48 -10.66
CA LYS A 72 -3.02 -10.66 -11.06
C LYS A 72 -1.74 -10.80 -10.23
N PRO A 73 -1.19 -12.03 -10.09
CA PRO A 73 0.12 -12.21 -9.50
C PRO A 73 1.21 -11.55 -10.36
N LEU A 74 2.25 -11.03 -9.72
CA LEU A 74 3.46 -10.55 -10.38
C LEU A 74 4.59 -11.58 -10.25
N PRO A 75 5.47 -11.74 -11.26
CA PRO A 75 6.63 -12.61 -11.18
C PRO A 75 7.52 -12.26 -9.98
N ASP A 76 7.95 -13.30 -9.25
CA ASP A 76 8.84 -13.21 -8.08
C ASP A 76 8.32 -12.40 -6.89
N VAL A 77 7.07 -11.91 -6.95
CA VAL A 77 6.44 -11.15 -5.88
C VAL A 77 5.66 -12.10 -4.98
N MET A 78 6.13 -12.22 -3.73
CA MET A 78 5.49 -13.03 -2.71
C MET A 78 4.21 -12.38 -2.19
N THR A 79 4.17 -11.05 -2.05
CA THR A 79 2.99 -10.35 -1.54
C THR A 79 2.77 -9.04 -2.26
N GLN A 80 1.54 -8.81 -2.71
CA GLN A 80 1.07 -7.52 -3.20
C GLN A 80 0.11 -6.94 -2.15
N ARG A 81 0.42 -5.75 -1.61
CA ARG A 81 -0.38 -5.10 -0.57
C ARG A 81 -0.99 -3.81 -1.11
N PHE A 82 -2.30 -3.71 -1.08
CA PHE A 82 -3.02 -2.47 -1.34
C PHE A 82 -3.50 -1.87 -0.03
N LEU A 83 -3.11 -0.62 0.23
CA LEU A 83 -3.55 0.18 1.36
C LEU A 83 -4.44 1.31 0.84
N PHE A 84 -5.74 1.14 0.97
CA PHE A 84 -6.73 2.18 0.63
C PHE A 84 -6.83 3.17 1.78
N ILE A 85 -6.54 4.44 1.48
CA ILE A 85 -6.58 5.54 2.44
C ILE A 85 -7.98 6.11 2.49
N GLU A 86 -8.62 5.99 3.64
CA GLU A 86 -10.02 6.28 3.82
C GLU A 86 -10.23 7.37 4.89
N GLN A 87 -11.37 8.05 4.86
CA GLN A 87 -11.77 8.99 5.92
C GLN A 87 -12.44 8.25 7.09
N ILE A 88 -13.12 7.15 6.77
CA ILE A 88 -13.77 6.23 7.71
C ILE A 88 -13.49 4.80 7.25
N PRO A 89 -13.35 3.81 8.14
CA PRO A 89 -13.11 2.44 7.71
C PRO A 89 -14.33 1.89 6.94
N THR A 90 -14.17 1.59 5.65
CA THR A 90 -15.29 1.12 4.80
C THR A 90 -15.30 -0.39 4.57
N PHE A 91 -14.17 -1.08 4.82
CA PHE A 91 -14.11 -2.54 4.72
C PHE A 91 -13.05 -3.14 5.65
N LYS A 92 -13.23 -4.42 6.00
CA LYS A 92 -12.21 -5.22 6.69
C LYS A 92 -11.17 -5.72 5.71
N LYS A 93 -9.95 -5.94 6.19
CA LYS A 93 -8.86 -6.58 5.46
C LYS A 93 -9.35 -7.79 4.65
N LYS A 94 -8.91 -7.86 3.38
CA LYS A 94 -9.15 -9.01 2.50
C LYS A 94 -7.82 -9.61 2.08
N VAL A 95 -7.73 -10.94 2.05
CA VAL A 95 -6.54 -11.67 1.61
C VAL A 95 -6.98 -12.76 0.63
N LYS A 96 -6.29 -12.88 -0.51
CA LYS A 96 -6.39 -14.05 -1.39
C LYS A 96 -5.02 -14.59 -1.74
N THR A 97 -4.98 -15.88 -2.00
CA THR A 97 -3.80 -16.58 -2.52
C THR A 97 -3.89 -16.69 -4.03
N PHE A 98 -2.78 -16.50 -4.73
CA PHE A 98 -2.68 -16.83 -6.15
C PHE A 98 -2.20 -18.26 -6.33
N PHE A 99 -2.90 -19.04 -7.15
CA PHE A 99 -2.54 -20.43 -7.48
C PHE A 99 -2.19 -21.24 -6.22
N TRP A 100 -3.13 -21.31 -5.26
CA TRP A 100 -2.94 -22.01 -3.97
C TRP A 100 -1.76 -21.52 -3.11
N GLY A 101 -1.25 -20.32 -3.38
CA GLY A 101 -0.13 -19.70 -2.65
C GLY A 101 1.21 -19.78 -3.38
N PHE A 102 1.33 -20.60 -4.43
CA PHE A 102 2.57 -20.74 -5.20
C PHE A 102 2.93 -19.49 -6.03
N ARG A 103 1.98 -18.58 -6.24
CA ARG A 103 2.20 -17.30 -6.93
C ARG A 103 1.99 -16.09 -6.02
N GLY A 104 2.21 -16.28 -4.73
CA GLY A 104 2.11 -15.24 -3.72
C GLY A 104 0.68 -14.89 -3.32
N PHE A 105 0.56 -13.74 -2.67
CA PHE A 105 -0.66 -13.28 -2.00
C PHE A 105 -1.05 -11.87 -2.47
N LEU A 106 -2.34 -11.59 -2.46
CA LEU A 106 -2.88 -10.23 -2.51
C LEU A 106 -3.53 -9.92 -1.16
N GLU A 107 -3.08 -8.84 -0.52
CA GLU A 107 -3.67 -8.30 0.69
C GLU A 107 -4.23 -6.91 0.40
N VAL A 108 -5.47 -6.65 0.80
CA VAL A 108 -6.15 -5.35 0.63
C VAL A 108 -6.59 -4.84 1.99
N TYR A 109 -6.14 -3.65 2.36
CA TYR A 109 -6.35 -3.00 3.64
C TYR A 109 -7.12 -1.69 3.44
N SER A 110 -7.98 -1.36 4.40
CA SER A 110 -8.57 -0.04 4.59
C SER A 110 -7.86 0.61 5.77
N TYR A 111 -7.43 1.86 5.63
CA TYR A 111 -6.72 2.58 6.69
C TYR A 111 -7.12 4.05 6.75
N VAL A 112 -7.40 4.53 7.95
CA VAL A 112 -7.67 5.94 8.22
C VAL A 112 -6.42 6.57 8.85
N PRO A 113 -5.85 7.64 8.27
CA PRO A 113 -4.63 8.26 8.80
C PRO A 113 -4.80 8.72 10.26
N GLY A 114 -3.96 8.19 11.15
CA GLY A 114 -3.97 8.43 12.59
C GLY A 114 -4.77 7.42 13.41
N ALA A 115 -5.46 6.47 12.78
CA ALA A 115 -6.17 5.40 13.47
C ALA A 115 -5.23 4.23 13.82
N VAL A 116 -5.72 3.29 14.64
CA VAL A 116 -5.04 2.02 14.90
C VAL A 116 -4.96 1.21 13.60
N TRP A 117 -3.79 0.61 13.32
CA TRP A 117 -3.53 -0.15 12.09
C TRP A 117 -3.27 -1.65 12.35
N ASP A 118 -3.45 -2.47 11.31
CA ASP A 118 -3.07 -3.88 11.33
C ASP A 118 -1.52 -4.00 11.43
N PRO A 119 -0.97 -4.87 12.31
CA PRO A 119 0.48 -5.05 12.45
C PRO A 119 1.23 -5.36 11.13
N LYS A 120 0.55 -5.94 10.13
CA LYS A 120 1.12 -6.22 8.80
C LYS A 120 1.34 -4.98 7.93
N ILE A 121 0.80 -3.83 8.30
CA ILE A 121 1.02 -2.55 7.60
C ILE A 121 1.81 -1.54 8.45
N LYS A 122 2.51 -2.01 9.49
CA LYS A 122 3.33 -1.17 10.38
C LYS A 122 4.44 -0.40 9.68
N ASP A 123 4.82 -0.81 8.48
CA ASP A 123 5.82 -0.15 7.63
C ASP A 123 5.20 0.83 6.61
N LEU A 124 3.88 0.83 6.44
CA LEU A 124 3.15 1.71 5.51
C LEU A 124 2.32 2.78 6.24
N ALA A 125 1.59 2.41 7.29
CA ALA A 125 0.72 3.32 8.03
C ALA A 125 1.45 4.54 8.61
N PRO A 126 2.68 4.41 9.19
CA PRO A 126 3.44 5.58 9.63
C PRO A 126 3.86 6.52 8.50
N LEU A 127 4.10 6.00 7.30
CA LEU A 127 4.47 6.84 6.14
C LEU A 127 3.29 7.71 5.71
N VAL A 128 2.08 7.13 5.69
CA VAL A 128 0.83 7.87 5.42
C VAL A 128 0.59 8.95 6.48
N ASN A 129 0.80 8.65 7.75
CA ASN A 129 0.64 9.63 8.82
C ASN A 129 1.65 10.77 8.66
N LYS A 130 2.92 10.45 8.42
CA LYS A 130 3.98 11.45 8.19
C LYS A 130 3.68 12.32 6.97
N ALA A 131 3.19 11.74 5.88
CA ALA A 131 2.74 12.48 4.69
C ALA A 131 1.66 13.51 5.04
N LYS A 132 0.63 13.09 5.80
CA LYS A 132 -0.42 13.99 6.28
C LYS A 132 0.11 15.11 7.16
N ASP A 133 1.02 14.79 8.09
CA ASP A 133 1.58 15.78 9.02
C ASP A 133 2.45 16.83 8.28
N MET A 134 3.22 16.41 7.27
CA MET A 134 3.99 17.32 6.43
C MET A 134 3.10 18.31 5.67
N VAL A 135 2.00 17.83 5.09
CA VAL A 135 1.05 18.69 4.37
C VAL A 135 0.36 19.68 5.30
N ASN A 136 -0.03 19.24 6.50
CA ASN A 136 -0.60 20.13 7.51
C ASN A 136 0.42 21.21 7.90
N SER A 137 1.68 20.85 8.13
CA SER A 137 2.72 21.78 8.58
C SER A 137 3.05 22.86 7.53
N GLN A 138 2.98 22.52 6.24
CA GLN A 138 3.16 23.47 5.12
C GLN A 138 1.98 24.44 4.94
N THR A 139 0.82 24.15 5.52
CA THR A 139 -0.39 24.98 5.38
C THR A 139 -0.44 26.10 6.43
N TRP A 140 0.41 26.04 7.47
CA TRP A 140 0.46 26.98 8.59
C TRP A 140 1.78 27.78 8.67
N GLY A 141 2.61 27.75 7.63
CA GLY A 141 3.83 28.57 7.50
C GLY A 141 3.73 29.49 6.30
#